data_AF-A0A1F8S5C1-F1
#
_entry.id   AF-A0A1F8S5C1-F1
#
_cell.length_a   1.000
_cell.length_b   1.000
_cell.length_c   1.000
_cell.angle_alpha   90.00
_cell.angle_beta   90.00
_cell.angle_gamma   90.00
#
_symmetry.space_group_name_H-M   'P 1'
#
loop_
_entity.id
_entity.type
_entity.pdbx_description
1 polymer ?
#
loop_
_entity_poly.entity_id
_entity_poly.type
_entity_poly.pdbx_seq_one_letter_code
_entity_poly.pdbx_strand_id
1 'polypeptide(L)'
;MGLLIRGAIVALGVVTMLGGLASIILVPEVGVAGLWTVGIGAFLVIVPLIERNRYRSEAAEKRNESPGPGGGEAPGSALEPRFRPTAEVFVDPTTGHRMRVLVDPRTGERRYVAEG
;
A
#
# COMPACT_ATOMS: atom_id res chain seq x y z
N MET A 1 3.56 -5.56 6.27
CA MET A 1 3.39 -4.76 7.50
C MET A 1 1.96 -4.89 8.05
N GLY A 2 1.80 -5.18 9.35
CA GLY A 2 0.47 -5.29 9.99
C GLY A 2 -0.28 -3.95 10.04
N LEU A 3 -1.62 -3.99 10.11
CA LEU A 3 -2.49 -2.79 10.12
C LEU A 3 -2.11 -1.79 11.22
N LEU A 4 -1.77 -2.29 12.42
CA LEU A 4 -1.39 -1.45 13.56
C LEU A 4 -0.08 -0.69 13.32
N ILE A 5 0.94 -1.38 12.79
CA ILE A 5 2.24 -0.77 12.50
C ILE A 5 2.07 0.31 11.41
N ARG A 6 1.30 0.01 10.37
CA ARG A 6 0.97 0.98 9.32
C ARG A 6 0.26 2.20 9.89
N GLY A 7 -0.77 1.99 10.71
CA GLY A 7 -1.51 3.07 11.37
C GLY A 7 -0.60 3.94 12.24
N ALA A 8 0.30 3.33 13.01
CA ALA A 8 1.27 4.05 13.83
C ALA A 8 2.25 4.89 12.98
N ILE A 9 2.75 4.35 11.87
CA ILE A 9 3.64 5.10 10.96
C ILE A 9 2.90 6.28 10.32
N VAL A 10 1.65 6.08 9.88
CA VAL A 10 0.85 7.18 9.31
C VAL A 10 0.57 8.25 10.35
N ALA A 11 0.19 7.86 11.58
CA ALA A 11 -0.04 8.81 12.67
C ALA A 11 1.25 9.59 13.01
N LEU A 12 2.38 8.91 13.10
CA LEU A 12 3.69 9.54 13.29
C LEU A 12 4.00 10.52 12.15
N GLY A 13 3.82 10.10 10.89
CA GLY A 13 4.05 10.94 9.73
C GLY A 13 3.20 12.22 9.74
N VAL A 14 1.91 12.12 10.10
CA VAL A 14 1.02 13.28 10.27
C VAL A 14 1.53 14.21 11.36
N VAL A 15 1.89 13.69 12.54
CA VAL A 15 2.42 14.50 13.64
C VAL A 15 3.72 15.19 13.24
N THR A 16 4.65 14.47 12.59
CA THR A 16 5.91 15.03 12.07
C THR A 16 5.65 16.12 11.03
N MET A 17 4.70 15.91 10.12
CA MET A 17 4.35 16.88 9.09
C MET A 17 3.77 18.16 9.70
N LEU A 18 2.84 18.02 10.65
CA LEU A 18 2.26 19.16 11.38
C LEU A 18 3.30 19.89 12.23
N GLY A 19 4.22 19.18 12.88
CA GLY A 19 5.33 19.77 13.62
C GLY A 19 6.28 20.55 12.71
N GLY A 20 6.61 20.01 11.55
CA GLY A 20 7.41 20.71 10.53
C GLY A 20 6.71 21.99 10.06
N LEU A 21 5.41 21.93 9.76
CA LEU A 21 4.62 23.10 9.37
C LEU A 21 4.57 24.16 10.47
N ALA A 22 4.33 23.75 11.72
CA ALA A 22 4.32 24.65 12.87
C ALA A 22 5.70 25.31 13.07
N SER A 23 6.80 24.57 12.88
CA SER A 23 8.15 25.13 13.03
C SER A 23 8.44 26.25 12.03
N ILE A 24 7.97 26.12 10.78
CA ILE A 24 8.13 27.16 9.74
C ILE A 24 7.41 28.46 10.15
N ILE A 25 6.24 28.33 10.79
CA ILE A 25 5.40 29.47 11.18
C ILE A 25 5.92 30.13 12.47
N LEU A 26 6.31 29.32 13.45
CA LEU A 26 6.64 29.78 14.80
C LEU A 26 8.10 30.21 14.95
N VAL A 27 9.00 29.64 14.14
CA VAL A 27 10.45 29.89 14.20
C VAL A 27 10.99 30.09 12.78
N PRO A 28 10.95 31.32 12.23
CA PRO A 28 11.29 31.58 10.83
C PRO A 28 12.72 31.16 10.44
N GLU A 29 13.65 31.21 11.39
CA GLU A 29 15.07 30.87 11.19
C GLU A 29 15.29 29.39 10.81
N VAL A 30 14.35 28.50 11.14
CA VAL A 30 14.43 27.07 10.80
C VAL A 30 13.65 26.69 9.56
N GLY A 31 13.22 27.65 8.73
CA GLY A 31 12.32 27.40 7.58
C GLY A 31 12.74 26.24 6.67
N VAL A 32 14.04 26.12 6.33
CA VAL A 32 14.56 25.02 5.51
C VAL A 32 14.48 23.67 6.24
N ALA A 33 14.83 23.63 7.53
CA ALA A 33 14.75 22.41 8.34
C ALA A 33 13.28 22.00 8.58
N GLY A 34 12.38 22.97 8.76
CA GLY A 34 10.95 22.74 8.84
C GLY A 34 10.39 22.11 7.55
N LEU A 35 10.84 22.58 6.38
CA LEU A 35 10.45 22.00 5.10
C LEU A 35 10.92 20.54 4.95
N TRP A 36 12.16 20.24 5.35
CA TRP A 36 12.65 18.86 5.39
C TRP A 36 11.81 17.98 6.32
N THR A 37 11.41 18.51 7.47
CA THR A 37 10.57 17.80 8.44
C THR A 37 9.19 17.50 7.86
N VAL A 38 8.58 18.46 7.15
CA VAL A 38 7.34 18.25 6.38
C VAL A 38 7.53 17.14 5.34
N GLY A 39 8.63 17.18 4.58
CA GLY A 39 8.94 16.16 3.57
C GLY A 39 9.06 14.75 4.14
N ILE A 40 9.73 14.59 5.29
CA ILE A 40 9.85 13.31 5.99
C ILE A 40 8.48 12.84 6.49
N GLY A 41 7.68 13.73 7.07
CA GLY A 41 6.31 13.40 7.50
C GLY A 41 5.43 12.93 6.34
N ALA A 42 5.49 13.64 5.20
CA ALA A 42 4.79 13.27 3.98
C ALA A 42 5.24 11.89 3.45
N PHE A 43 6.55 11.60 3.47
CA PHE A 43 7.09 10.30 3.08
C PHE A 43 6.54 9.16 3.95
N LEU A 44 6.51 9.36 5.28
CA LEU A 44 5.95 8.40 6.23
C LEU A 44 4.44 8.18 6.04
N VAL A 45 3.71 9.14 5.50
CA VAL A 45 2.29 8.96 5.15
C VAL A 45 2.13 8.25 3.81
N ILE A 46 2.86 8.68 2.79
CA ILE A 46 2.65 8.23 1.40
C ILE A 46 3.13 6.78 1.21
N VAL A 47 4.31 6.43 1.69
CA VAL A 47 4.89 5.09 1.43
C VAL A 47 4.02 3.95 1.95
N PRO A 48 3.51 3.97 3.19
CA PRO A 48 2.65 2.90 3.68
C PRO A 48 1.29 2.82 2.98
N LEU A 49 0.81 3.93 2.40
CA LEU A 49 -0.39 3.95 1.56
C LEU A 49 -0.14 3.29 0.21
N ILE A 50 1.01 3.55 -0.40
CA ILE A 50 1.43 2.88 -1.65
C ILE A 50 1.63 1.37 -1.39
N GLU A 51 2.30 1.00 -0.31
CA GLU A 51 2.52 -0.41 0.07
C GLU A 51 1.21 -1.18 0.20
N ARG A 52 0.15 -0.53 0.70
CA ARG A 52 -1.19 -1.13 0.80
C ARG A 52 -1.77 -1.54 -0.55
N ASN A 53 -1.49 -0.78 -1.60
CA ASN A 53 -2.09 -0.97 -2.92
C ASN A 53 -1.19 -1.74 -3.89
N ARG A 54 -0.04 -2.27 -3.42
CA ARG A 54 0.99 -2.87 -4.27
C ARG A 54 0.49 -4.02 -5.16
N TYR A 55 -0.46 -4.83 -4.69
CA TYR A 55 -1.01 -5.96 -5.44
C TYR A 55 -2.48 -5.77 -5.85
N ARG A 56 -3.00 -4.54 -5.70
CA ARG A 56 -4.41 -4.24 -5.92
C ARG A 56 -4.68 -3.95 -7.39
N SER A 57 -5.72 -4.58 -7.96
CA SER A 57 -6.17 -4.27 -9.32
C SER A 57 -6.95 -2.96 -9.37
N GLU A 58 -6.93 -2.29 -10.52
CA GLU A 58 -7.78 -1.10 -10.75
C GLU A 58 -9.27 -1.40 -10.58
N ALA A 59 -9.69 -2.63 -10.93
CA ALA A 59 -11.07 -3.05 -10.82
C ALA A 59 -11.52 -3.14 -9.35
N ALA A 60 -10.68 -3.72 -8.48
CA ALA A 60 -10.93 -3.76 -7.04
C ALA A 60 -10.83 -2.38 -6.36
N GLU A 61 -10.00 -1.47 -6.89
CA GLU A 61 -9.94 -0.08 -6.44
C GLU A 61 -11.23 0.68 -6.81
N LYS A 62 -11.68 0.58 -8.08
CA LYS A 62 -12.92 1.22 -8.56
C LYS A 62 -14.16 0.74 -7.79
N ARG A 63 -14.17 -0.52 -7.36
CA ARG A 63 -15.27 -1.11 -6.57
C ARG A 63 -15.11 -0.94 -5.05
N ASN A 64 -14.03 -0.28 -4.61
CA ASN A 64 -13.69 -0.07 -3.20
C ASN A 64 -13.75 -1.37 -2.36
N GLU A 65 -13.31 -2.49 -2.93
CA GLU A 65 -13.29 -3.78 -2.25
C GLU A 65 -12.26 -3.78 -1.10
N SER A 66 -12.47 -4.60 -0.08
CA SER A 66 -11.44 -4.74 0.96
C SER A 66 -10.26 -5.54 0.38
N PRO A 67 -9.00 -5.10 0.57
CA PRO A 67 -7.84 -5.89 0.15
C PRO A 67 -7.81 -7.25 0.83
N GLY A 68 -7.41 -8.28 0.08
CA GLY A 68 -7.18 -9.62 0.63
C GLY A 68 -5.91 -9.69 1.47
N PRO A 69 -5.64 -10.85 2.11
CA PRO A 69 -4.36 -11.13 2.74
C PRO A 69 -3.21 -10.88 1.75
N GLY A 70 -2.08 -10.37 2.26
CA GLY A 70 -0.96 -9.98 1.40
C GLY A 70 -1.18 -8.72 0.56
N GLY A 71 -2.37 -8.09 0.60
CA GLY A 71 -2.69 -6.88 -0.17
C GLY A 71 -3.17 -7.14 -1.61
N GLY A 72 -3.40 -8.41 -1.96
CA GLY A 72 -3.97 -8.83 -3.24
C GLY A 72 -5.49 -8.77 -3.29
N GLU A 73 -6.08 -9.51 -4.22
CA GLU A 73 -7.52 -9.72 -4.34
C GLU A 73 -8.07 -10.45 -3.10
N ALA A 74 -9.28 -10.09 -2.67
CA ALA A 74 -9.91 -10.74 -1.51
C ALA A 74 -10.19 -12.23 -1.78
N PRO A 75 -9.99 -13.12 -0.79
CA PRO A 75 -10.36 -14.53 -0.92
C PRO A 75 -11.84 -14.65 -1.24
N GLY A 76 -12.18 -15.34 -2.34
CA GLY A 76 -13.56 -15.48 -2.79
C GLY A 76 -14.16 -14.23 -3.44
N SER A 77 -13.38 -13.18 -3.73
CA SER A 77 -13.83 -12.15 -4.67
C SER A 77 -14.16 -12.82 -6.01
N ALA A 78 -15.20 -12.32 -6.68
CA ALA A 78 -15.59 -12.81 -7.99
C ALA A 78 -14.51 -12.41 -9.01
N LEU A 79 -13.41 -13.16 -9.02
CA LEU A 79 -12.38 -13.07 -10.05
C LEU A 79 -13.03 -13.31 -11.39
N GLU A 80 -12.82 -12.35 -12.29
CA GLU A 80 -13.42 -12.41 -13.62
C GLU A 80 -12.95 -13.70 -14.33
N PRO A 81 -13.83 -14.44 -15.03
CA PRO A 81 -13.49 -15.74 -15.62
C PRO A 81 -12.32 -15.72 -16.62
N ARG A 82 -11.90 -14.53 -17.09
CA ARG A 82 -10.74 -14.36 -17.96
C ARG A 82 -9.41 -14.61 -17.27
N PHE A 83 -9.33 -14.48 -15.94
CA PHE A 83 -8.12 -14.75 -15.19
C PHE A 83 -7.96 -16.24 -14.95
N ARG A 84 -6.83 -16.79 -15.40
CA ARG A 84 -6.48 -18.20 -15.19
C ARG A 84 -5.32 -18.30 -14.20
N PRO A 85 -5.35 -19.27 -13.27
CA PRO A 85 -4.23 -19.51 -12.38
C PRO A 85 -3.00 -19.95 -13.19
N THR A 86 -1.85 -19.42 -12.81
CA THR A 86 -0.55 -19.88 -13.35
C THR A 86 0.13 -20.82 -12.35
N ALA A 87 1.25 -21.41 -12.77
CA ALA A 87 2.15 -22.13 -11.85
C ALA A 87 3.04 -21.17 -11.04
N GLU A 88 3.01 -19.86 -11.34
CA GLU A 88 3.84 -18.86 -10.66
C GLU A 88 3.25 -18.55 -9.27
N VAL A 89 4.09 -18.80 -8.26
CA VAL A 89 3.81 -18.56 -6.85
C VAL A 89 5.04 -17.94 -6.20
N PHE A 90 4.84 -16.97 -5.31
CA PHE A 90 5.93 -16.35 -4.56
C PHE A 90 5.50 -16.07 -3.11
N VAL A 91 6.46 -15.85 -2.22
CA VAL A 91 6.18 -15.39 -0.86
C VAL A 91 6.41 -13.88 -0.82
N ASP A 92 5.40 -13.10 -0.45
CA ASP A 92 5.58 -11.66 -0.26
C ASP A 92 6.50 -11.45 0.96
N PRO A 93 7.71 -10.88 0.80
CA PRO A 93 8.63 -10.68 1.92
C PRO A 93 8.09 -9.73 2.98
N THR A 94 7.12 -8.89 2.62
CA THR A 94 6.55 -7.87 3.51
C THR A 94 5.43 -8.41 4.40
N THR A 95 4.74 -9.46 3.96
CA THR A 95 3.60 -10.05 4.69
C THR A 95 3.76 -11.52 5.03
N GLY A 96 4.71 -12.22 4.40
CA GLY A 96 4.91 -13.65 4.55
C GLY A 96 3.86 -14.51 3.85
N HIS A 97 2.84 -13.89 3.21
CA HIS A 97 1.82 -14.64 2.50
C HIS A 97 2.38 -15.23 1.20
N ARG A 98 2.00 -16.48 0.95
CA ARG A 98 2.21 -17.12 -0.35
C ARG A 98 1.16 -16.56 -1.31
N MET A 99 1.60 -16.01 -2.43
CA MET A 99 0.76 -15.34 -3.43
C MET A 99 0.74 -16.17 -4.72
N ARG A 100 -0.45 -16.45 -5.24
CA ARG A 100 -0.67 -17.03 -6.57
C ARG A 100 -0.84 -15.94 -7.60
N VAL A 101 -0.14 -16.08 -8.72
CA VAL A 101 -0.33 -15.19 -9.88
C VAL A 101 -1.41 -15.77 -10.79
N LEU A 102 -2.42 -14.97 -11.08
CA LEU A 102 -3.41 -15.23 -12.13
C LEU A 102 -3.15 -14.30 -13.30
N VAL A 103 -3.35 -14.79 -14.52
CA VAL A 103 -3.13 -14.01 -15.74
C VAL A 103 -4.34 -14.07 -16.66
N ASP A 104 -4.68 -12.94 -17.26
CA ASP A 104 -5.54 -12.91 -18.45
C ASP A 104 -4.67 -13.23 -19.68
N PRO A 105 -4.85 -14.40 -20.32
CA PRO A 105 -3.99 -14.82 -21.43
C PRO A 105 -4.16 -13.95 -22.69
N ARG A 106 -5.23 -13.14 -22.78
CA ARG A 106 -5.47 -12.25 -23.93
C ARG A 106 -4.75 -10.92 -23.79
N THR A 107 -4.68 -10.37 -22.57
CA THR A 107 -4.16 -9.02 -22.32
C THR A 107 -2.81 -9.03 -21.60
N GLY A 108 -2.47 -10.12 -20.93
CA GLY A 108 -1.31 -10.21 -20.05
C GLY A 108 -1.52 -9.57 -18.68
N GLU A 109 -2.73 -9.07 -18.37
CA GLU A 109 -3.06 -8.49 -17.06
C GLU A 109 -2.83 -9.54 -15.96
N ARG A 110 -2.12 -9.16 -14.88
CA ARG A 110 -1.80 -10.04 -13.75
C ARG A 110 -2.59 -9.65 -12.51
N ARG A 111 -3.13 -10.64 -11.80
CA ARG A 111 -3.74 -10.50 -10.47
C ARG A 111 -3.06 -11.41 -9.47
N TYR A 112 -3.14 -11.04 -8.20
CA TYR A 112 -2.46 -11.72 -7.11
C TYR A 112 -3.47 -12.08 -6.03
N VAL A 113 -3.50 -13.34 -5.61
CA VAL A 113 -4.38 -13.85 -4.56
C VAL A 113 -3.52 -14.57 -3.53
N ALA A 114 -3.74 -14.34 -2.25
CA ALA A 114 -3.06 -15.11 -1.21
C ALA A 114 -3.56 -16.57 -1.19
N GLU A 115 -2.63 -17.51 -1.06
CA GLU A 115 -2.90 -18.92 -0.82
C GLU A 115 -2.88 -19.21 0.68
N GLY A 116 -3.89 -19.95 1.14
CA GLY A 116 -4.05 -20.34 2.55
C GLY A 116 -5.17 -19.56 3.20
#